data_AF-A0A2N2YL12-F1
#
_entry.id   AF-A0A2N2YL12-F1
#
_cell.length_a   1.000
_cell.length_b   1.000
_cell.length_c   1.000
_cell.angle_alpha   90.00
_cell.angle_beta   90.00
_cell.angle_gamma   90.00
#
_symmetry.space_group_name_H-M   'P 1'
#
loop_
_entity.id
_entity.type
_entity.pdbx_description
1 polymer ?
#
loop_
_entity_poly.entity_id
_entity_poly.type
_entity_poly.pdbx_seq_one_letter_code
_entity_poly.pdbx_strand_id
1 'polypeptide(L)'
;MFKMNKSFLILAGLAFLAIFSTSCKSHERSRTTGWEYNNPKNGGFEVAQSAEQITGPGLVLIEGGTFTMGSTSETPFYEWDNSPRKVTVSSFYIDQTEVSNIAYLEYIFWLNRVYGQSYPLVVQNALPDTLVWRDRLAYNEPLVQTYFRHPSYQNYPVVGVSWVQANDFASWRSDRVNEGLLIDAGILDFDPDQVDENNFNTDAYLAGQYEGLVKEGKKDLDPKGTGVRNVRFEDGLLLPNYRLPTEAEWEYAALGLVGNTLYNRVVERRQYPWNGSGVRTDETKYYGSFVANFKIGSGDYMGVAGNLNDGASIPASVGSYWPNDYGIYNMAGNVSEWVLDVYRPMTPEFVSDFNPYRGNVFKNVKKDIDGGIAPKDSLGRIVYENITPEEAALRKNYRKADNVNYRDGDYQSGIRADWLDGEEEATDSKSMYDYGQTTLISDKARVVKGGSWNDGVYYLSPGTRRFLNEDESASTIGFRCAMIRVGSAIPGGN
;
A
#
# COMPACT_ATOMS: atom_id res chain seq x y z
N MET A 1 50.99 50.61 36.05
CA MET A 1 50.76 49.32 35.37
C MET A 1 49.92 49.59 34.12
N PHE A 2 50.27 48.98 32.99
CA PHE A 2 50.05 49.44 31.61
C PHE A 2 48.66 49.96 31.21
N LYS A 3 48.62 51.14 30.55
CA LYS A 3 47.47 51.63 29.76
C LYS A 3 47.43 50.87 28.43
N MET A 4 46.51 49.92 28.27
CA MET A 4 46.25 49.27 26.99
C MET A 4 45.56 50.24 26.01
N ASN A 5 46.11 50.35 24.80
CA ASN A 5 45.68 51.28 23.78
C ASN A 5 44.37 50.79 23.13
N LYS A 6 43.33 51.63 23.04
CA LYS A 6 42.00 51.25 22.49
C LYS A 6 42.06 50.67 21.08
N SER A 7 43.08 51.03 20.29
CA SER A 7 43.30 50.49 18.94
C SER A 7 43.69 49.01 18.92
N PHE A 8 44.28 48.49 20.00
CA PHE A 8 44.69 47.07 20.10
C PHE A 8 43.49 46.14 20.41
N LEU A 9 42.51 46.65 21.16
CA LEU A 9 41.25 45.94 21.43
C LEU A 9 40.34 45.84 20.19
N ILE A 10 40.38 46.84 19.31
CA ILE A 10 39.61 46.83 18.06
C ILE A 10 40.25 45.89 17.02
N LEU A 11 41.58 45.85 16.92
CA LEU A 11 42.27 44.88 16.06
C LEU A 11 42.13 43.44 16.57
N ALA A 12 42.16 43.21 17.89
CA ALA A 12 41.93 41.89 18.47
C ALA A 12 40.47 41.44 18.29
N GLY A 13 39.50 42.36 18.37
CA GLY A 13 38.08 42.08 18.11
C GLY A 13 37.78 41.75 16.64
N LEU A 14 38.45 42.41 15.70
CA LEU A 14 38.33 42.11 14.26
C LEU A 14 39.03 40.80 13.87
N ALA A 15 40.15 40.46 14.52
CA ALA A 15 40.79 39.16 14.34
C ALA A 15 39.96 38.01 14.94
N PHE A 16 39.26 38.24 16.05
CA PHE A 16 38.35 37.23 16.63
C PHE A 16 37.06 37.03 15.82
N LEU A 17 36.55 38.08 15.15
CA LEU A 17 35.41 37.94 14.23
C LEU A 17 35.80 37.30 12.89
N ALA A 18 37.05 37.44 12.43
CA ALA A 18 37.51 36.83 11.18
C ALA A 18 37.81 35.31 11.29
N ILE A 19 37.97 34.79 12.51
CA ILE A 19 38.25 33.36 12.76
C ILE A 19 36.97 32.52 12.85
N PHE A 20 35.79 33.14 12.97
CA PHE A 20 34.50 32.43 13.02
C PHE A 20 33.73 32.39 11.69
N SER A 21 34.27 32.94 10.60
CA SER A 21 33.59 32.98 9.29
C SER A 21 34.17 32.03 8.23
N THR A 22 35.12 31.16 8.56
CA THR A 22 35.52 30.05 7.67
C THR A 22 34.75 28.79 8.05
N SER A 23 33.45 28.79 7.81
CA SER A 23 32.71 27.54 7.59
C SER A 23 33.15 27.00 6.24
N CYS A 24 34.32 26.36 6.21
CA CYS A 24 34.71 25.50 5.11
C CYS A 24 33.66 24.39 5.07
N LYS A 25 32.73 24.45 4.11
CA LYS A 25 31.92 23.30 3.71
C LYS A 25 32.92 22.18 3.39
N SER A 26 33.12 21.26 4.31
CA SER A 26 33.94 20.07 4.04
C SER A 26 33.22 19.34 2.91
N HIS A 27 33.82 19.34 1.72
CA HIS A 27 33.31 18.53 0.63
C HIS A 27 33.32 17.08 1.10
N GLU A 28 32.14 16.47 1.15
CA GLU A 28 32.02 15.06 1.54
C GLU A 28 32.82 14.22 0.54
N ARG A 29 33.66 13.34 1.08
CA ARG A 29 34.52 12.46 0.29
C ARG A 29 34.06 11.04 0.45
N SER A 30 34.14 10.31 -0.64
CA SER A 30 33.94 8.87 -0.66
C SER A 30 34.91 8.18 0.28
N ARG A 31 34.37 7.43 1.25
CA ARG A 31 35.18 6.59 2.12
C ARG A 31 35.85 5.45 1.35
N THR A 32 35.22 4.96 0.28
CA THR A 32 35.72 3.82 -0.51
C THR A 32 36.82 4.23 -1.47
N THR A 33 36.65 5.35 -2.17
CA THR A 33 37.56 5.77 -3.26
C THR A 33 38.39 7.02 -2.92
N GLY A 34 38.01 7.79 -1.90
CA GLY A 34 38.65 9.05 -1.53
C GLY A 34 38.26 10.26 -2.39
N TRP A 35 37.47 10.05 -3.45
CA TRP A 35 37.02 11.11 -4.36
C TRP A 35 35.93 11.99 -3.73
N GLU A 36 35.92 13.28 -4.07
CA GLU A 36 34.90 14.22 -3.61
C GLU A 36 33.56 13.98 -4.30
N TYR A 37 32.49 13.94 -3.51
CA TYR A 37 31.12 13.91 -4.00
C TYR A 37 30.66 15.29 -4.49
N ASN A 38 29.66 15.30 -5.38
CA ASN A 38 29.01 16.53 -5.87
C ASN A 38 29.98 17.54 -6.51
N ASN A 39 31.07 17.04 -7.13
CA ASN A 39 32.07 17.87 -7.78
C ASN A 39 32.02 17.67 -9.31
N PRO A 40 31.58 18.69 -10.09
CA PRO A 40 31.55 18.61 -11.54
C PRO A 40 32.90 18.24 -12.15
N LYS A 41 34.01 18.72 -11.57
CA LYS A 41 35.36 18.46 -12.11
C LYS A 41 35.75 16.98 -12.07
N ASN A 42 35.10 16.19 -11.21
CA ASN A 42 35.38 14.77 -11.01
C ASN A 42 34.38 13.87 -11.76
N GLY A 43 33.73 14.39 -12.80
CA GLY A 43 32.73 13.66 -13.58
C GLY A 43 31.31 13.78 -13.03
N GLY A 44 31.05 14.67 -12.07
CA GLY A 44 29.70 15.06 -11.70
C GLY A 44 28.91 14.03 -10.91
N PHE A 45 29.55 13.07 -10.23
CA PHE A 45 28.82 12.11 -9.41
C PHE A 45 28.08 12.80 -8.26
N GLU A 46 26.76 12.71 -8.31
CA GLU A 46 25.85 13.38 -7.37
C GLU A 46 25.43 12.42 -6.26
N VAL A 47 25.45 12.93 -5.03
CA VAL A 47 24.97 12.25 -3.84
C VAL A 47 24.00 13.19 -3.14
N ALA A 48 22.74 12.77 -3.05
CA ALA A 48 21.73 13.48 -2.26
C ALA A 48 22.07 13.38 -0.77
N GLN A 49 21.75 14.43 -0.03
CA GLN A 49 21.89 14.39 1.42
C GLN A 49 20.92 13.35 1.99
N SER A 50 21.41 12.48 2.87
CA SER A 50 20.58 11.50 3.56
C SER A 50 19.44 12.20 4.29
N ALA A 51 18.22 12.04 3.79
CA ALA A 51 17.00 12.59 4.36
C ALA A 51 16.04 11.45 4.69
N GLU A 52 15.27 11.63 5.76
CA GLU A 52 14.19 10.68 6.06
C GLU A 52 13.08 10.81 5.04
N GLN A 53 12.47 9.67 4.72
CA GLN A 53 11.27 9.63 3.89
C GLN A 53 10.16 10.44 4.56
N ILE A 54 9.65 11.43 3.84
CA ILE A 54 8.47 12.18 4.27
C ILE A 54 7.25 11.25 4.37
N THR A 55 6.38 11.52 5.33
CA THR A 55 5.13 10.74 5.45
C THR A 55 4.14 11.22 4.40
N GLY A 56 3.65 10.29 3.57
CA GLY A 56 2.63 10.61 2.57
C GLY A 56 1.28 10.99 3.22
N PRO A 57 0.38 11.67 2.50
CA PRO A 57 -0.89 12.12 3.05
C PRO A 57 -1.75 10.96 3.56
N GLY A 58 -2.32 11.09 4.77
CA GLY A 58 -3.24 10.12 5.37
C GLY A 58 -2.60 8.81 5.87
N LEU A 59 -1.27 8.68 5.76
CA LEU A 59 -0.53 7.51 6.17
C LEU A 59 -0.04 7.61 7.62
N VAL A 60 0.03 6.46 8.28
CA VAL A 60 0.61 6.26 9.60
C VAL A 60 1.81 5.33 9.47
N LEU A 61 2.90 5.67 10.17
CA LEU A 61 4.08 4.82 10.25
C LEU A 61 3.82 3.62 11.16
N ILE A 62 4.09 2.42 10.65
CA ILE A 62 4.10 1.18 11.40
C ILE A 62 5.56 0.73 11.54
N GLU A 63 6.03 0.73 12.78
CA GLU A 63 7.34 0.17 13.11
C GLU A 63 7.31 -1.32 12.84
N GLY A 64 8.26 -1.81 12.04
CA GLY A 64 8.36 -3.22 11.67
C GLY A 64 8.89 -4.07 12.81
N GLY A 65 8.50 -5.34 12.83
CA GLY A 65 8.93 -6.28 13.86
C GLY A 65 8.45 -7.70 13.62
N THR A 66 8.76 -8.58 14.56
CA THR A 66 8.34 -9.98 14.52
C THR A 66 7.06 -10.18 15.35
N PHE A 67 6.07 -10.86 14.79
CA PHE A 67 4.82 -11.22 15.47
C PHE A 67 4.38 -12.65 15.14
N THR A 68 3.40 -13.16 15.89
CA THR A 68 2.76 -14.44 15.60
C THR A 68 1.50 -14.19 14.77
N MET A 69 1.59 -14.44 13.47
CA MET A 69 0.49 -14.38 12.51
C MET A 69 -0.38 -15.64 12.61
N GLY A 70 -1.67 -15.54 12.32
CA GLY A 70 -2.63 -16.65 12.20
C GLY A 70 -3.65 -16.71 13.34
N SER A 71 -4.39 -17.82 13.42
CA SER A 71 -5.52 -18.01 14.34
C SER A 71 -5.16 -17.89 15.82
N THR A 72 -5.98 -17.16 16.56
CA THR A 72 -5.84 -16.98 18.03
C THR A 72 -6.76 -17.89 18.82
N SER A 73 -7.78 -18.45 18.17
CA SER A 73 -8.82 -19.30 18.74
C SER A 73 -9.10 -20.47 17.80
N GLU A 74 -9.81 -21.48 18.29
CA GLU A 74 -10.33 -22.57 17.45
C GLU A 74 -11.26 -22.01 16.37
N THR A 75 -11.13 -22.55 15.16
CA THR A 75 -11.96 -22.15 14.01
C THR A 75 -13.27 -22.95 14.04
N PRO A 76 -14.46 -22.29 14.03
CA PRO A 76 -15.75 -23.00 14.03
C PRO A 76 -15.94 -23.92 12.82
N PHE A 77 -15.26 -23.60 11.72
CA PHE A 77 -15.37 -24.29 10.44
C PHE A 77 -14.32 -25.39 10.25
N TYR A 78 -13.44 -25.60 11.24
CA TYR A 78 -12.32 -26.57 11.15
C TYR A 78 -11.47 -26.40 9.88
N GLU A 79 -11.34 -25.15 9.41
CA GLU A 79 -10.44 -24.76 8.33
C GLU A 79 -9.06 -24.51 8.93
N TRP A 80 -8.01 -25.04 8.29
CA TRP A 80 -6.61 -25.00 8.74
C TRP A 80 -5.77 -24.09 7.82
N ASP A 81 -6.38 -23.01 7.34
CA ASP A 81 -5.81 -22.09 6.36
C ASP A 81 -5.06 -20.90 6.99
N ASN A 82 -5.06 -20.80 8.33
CA ASN A 82 -4.46 -19.70 9.08
C ASN A 82 -3.62 -20.17 10.27
N SER A 83 -2.93 -21.31 10.11
CA SER A 83 -2.05 -21.90 11.13
C SER A 83 -1.07 -20.89 11.75
N PRO A 84 -0.97 -20.79 13.09
CA PRO A 84 -0.12 -19.78 13.73
C PRO A 84 1.37 -19.96 13.45
N ARG A 85 2.05 -18.89 13.04
CA ARG A 85 3.48 -18.88 12.75
C ARG A 85 4.13 -17.53 13.03
N LYS A 86 5.45 -17.52 13.22
CA LYS A 86 6.20 -16.27 13.41
C LYS A 86 6.56 -15.64 12.06
N VAL A 87 6.31 -14.35 11.95
CA VAL A 87 6.58 -13.56 10.75
C VAL A 87 7.26 -12.27 11.16
N THR A 88 8.22 -11.83 10.36
CA THR A 88 8.83 -10.51 10.47
C THR A 88 8.37 -9.63 9.31
N VAL A 89 7.84 -8.46 9.64
CA VAL A 89 7.41 -7.44 8.69
C VAL A 89 8.33 -6.23 8.81
N SER A 90 8.85 -5.73 7.69
CA SER A 90 9.61 -4.49 7.63
C SER A 90 8.77 -3.30 8.06
N SER A 91 9.38 -2.18 8.44
CA SER A 91 8.61 -0.97 8.70
C SER A 91 7.95 -0.47 7.41
N PHE A 92 6.74 0.05 7.53
CA PHE A 92 5.95 0.50 6.39
C PHE A 92 4.96 1.56 6.84
N TYR A 93 4.26 2.14 5.88
CA TYR A 93 3.18 3.08 6.11
C TYR A 93 1.86 2.47 5.69
N ILE A 94 0.80 2.72 6.43
CA ILE A 94 -0.56 2.27 6.10
C ILE A 94 -1.55 3.41 6.30
N ASP A 95 -2.63 3.44 5.52
CA ASP A 95 -3.66 4.45 5.70
C ASP A 95 -4.30 4.33 7.08
N GLN A 96 -4.54 5.49 7.69
CA GLN A 96 -5.16 5.59 8.99
C GLN A 96 -6.57 5.00 9.02
N THR A 97 -7.31 5.11 7.91
CA THR A 97 -8.70 4.67 7.77
C THR A 97 -8.89 3.93 6.44
N GLU A 98 -10.05 3.30 6.25
CA GLU A 98 -10.44 2.80 4.92
C GLU A 98 -10.53 3.96 3.91
N VAL A 99 -10.36 3.67 2.62
CA VAL A 99 -10.57 4.66 1.55
C VAL A 99 -12.03 5.10 1.56
N SER A 100 -12.26 6.40 1.71
CA SER A 100 -13.59 6.97 1.78
C SER A 100 -14.21 7.20 0.39
N ASN A 101 -15.53 7.33 0.34
CA ASN A 101 -16.25 7.67 -0.90
C ASN A 101 -15.74 8.98 -1.51
N ILE A 102 -15.43 10.00 -0.69
CA ILE A 102 -14.89 11.27 -1.21
C ILE A 102 -13.52 11.11 -1.87
N ALA A 103 -12.63 10.31 -1.29
CA ALA A 103 -11.33 10.03 -1.89
C ALA A 103 -11.47 9.27 -3.22
N TYR A 104 -12.41 8.32 -3.29
CA TYR A 104 -12.67 7.61 -4.54
C TYR A 104 -13.38 8.49 -5.59
N LEU A 105 -14.24 9.41 -5.17
CA LEU A 105 -14.84 10.41 -6.07
C LEU A 105 -13.80 11.36 -6.67
N GLU A 106 -12.76 11.73 -5.90
CA GLU A 106 -11.62 12.50 -6.41
C GLU A 106 -10.91 11.75 -7.55
N TYR A 107 -10.68 10.44 -7.36
CA TYR A 107 -10.11 9.57 -8.39
C TYR A 107 -10.96 9.53 -9.66
N ILE A 108 -12.27 9.30 -9.53
CA ILE A 108 -13.20 9.28 -10.68
C ILE A 108 -13.26 10.64 -11.38
N PHE A 109 -13.26 11.73 -10.62
CA PHE A 109 -13.24 13.08 -11.18
C PHE A 109 -11.97 13.30 -12.01
N TRP A 110 -10.80 12.91 -11.50
CA TRP A 110 -9.55 13.01 -12.23
C TRP A 110 -9.55 12.15 -13.50
N LEU A 111 -9.99 10.90 -13.42
CA LEU A 111 -10.09 10.02 -14.59
C LEU A 111 -11.00 10.60 -15.67
N ASN A 112 -12.16 11.14 -15.28
CA ASN A 112 -13.09 11.73 -16.24
C ASN A 112 -12.51 12.98 -16.91
N ARG A 113 -11.72 13.78 -16.18
CA ARG A 113 -11.03 14.95 -16.75
C ARG A 113 -9.95 14.54 -17.76
N VAL A 114 -9.12 13.55 -17.42
CA VAL A 114 -7.94 13.17 -18.22
C VAL A 114 -8.30 12.26 -19.40
N TYR A 115 -9.19 11.28 -19.19
CA TYR A 115 -9.49 10.21 -20.14
C TYR A 115 -10.94 10.21 -20.64
N GLY A 116 -11.83 11.03 -20.09
CA GLY A 116 -13.27 10.92 -20.34
C GLY A 116 -13.69 11.14 -21.79
N GLN A 117 -12.91 11.90 -22.58
CA GLN A 117 -13.19 12.14 -24.00
C GLN A 117 -12.67 11.01 -24.89
N SER A 118 -11.42 10.59 -24.71
CA SER A 118 -10.74 9.65 -25.60
C SER A 118 -10.92 8.18 -25.19
N TYR A 119 -10.93 7.89 -23.88
CA TYR A 119 -11.00 6.55 -23.32
C TYR A 119 -12.14 6.41 -22.29
N PRO A 120 -13.42 6.56 -22.69
CA PRO A 120 -14.55 6.50 -21.75
C PRO A 120 -14.67 5.17 -21.01
N LEU A 121 -14.16 4.07 -21.59
CA LEU A 121 -14.13 2.75 -20.93
C LEU A 121 -13.25 2.73 -19.68
N VAL A 122 -12.16 3.51 -19.64
CA VAL A 122 -11.30 3.60 -18.44
C VAL A 122 -12.09 4.15 -17.26
N VAL A 123 -12.89 5.20 -17.51
CA VAL A 123 -13.75 5.80 -16.49
C VAL A 123 -14.87 4.84 -16.09
N GLN A 124 -15.52 4.18 -17.06
CA GLN A 124 -16.59 3.23 -16.78
C GLN A 124 -16.12 2.03 -15.95
N ASN A 125 -14.97 1.46 -16.29
CA ASN A 125 -14.39 0.33 -15.58
C ASN A 125 -13.92 0.70 -14.17
N ALA A 126 -13.64 1.98 -13.89
CA ALA A 126 -13.30 2.46 -12.56
C ALA A 126 -14.52 2.74 -11.68
N LEU A 127 -15.74 2.82 -12.22
CA LEU A 127 -16.92 3.10 -11.39
C LEU A 127 -17.23 1.91 -10.47
N PRO A 128 -17.53 2.15 -9.18
CA PRO A 128 -17.96 1.08 -8.28
C PRO A 128 -19.30 0.49 -8.72
N ASP A 129 -19.46 -0.81 -8.54
CA ASP A 129 -20.75 -1.45 -8.74
C ASP A 129 -21.72 -1.08 -7.63
N THR A 130 -22.61 -0.13 -7.90
CA THR A 130 -23.65 0.29 -6.96
C THR A 130 -24.74 -0.77 -6.73
N LEU A 131 -24.84 -1.78 -7.60
CA LEU A 131 -25.88 -2.81 -7.51
C LEU A 131 -25.60 -3.85 -6.42
N VAL A 132 -24.41 -3.86 -5.83
CA VAL A 132 -24.03 -4.72 -4.68
C VAL A 132 -24.90 -4.53 -3.44
N TRP A 133 -25.68 -3.43 -3.38
CA TRP A 133 -26.66 -3.19 -2.33
C TRP A 133 -27.96 -3.96 -2.53
N ARG A 134 -28.27 -4.43 -3.75
CA ARG A 134 -29.50 -5.15 -4.04
C ARG A 134 -29.48 -6.53 -3.41
N ASP A 135 -30.58 -6.87 -2.75
CA ASP A 135 -30.91 -8.21 -2.32
C ASP A 135 -32.28 -8.58 -2.91
N ARG A 136 -32.47 -9.84 -3.28
CA ARG A 136 -33.73 -10.36 -3.83
C ARG A 136 -34.91 -10.15 -2.87
N LEU A 137 -34.64 -10.10 -1.56
CA LEU A 137 -35.64 -10.04 -0.51
C LEU A 137 -35.47 -8.86 0.46
N ALA A 138 -34.73 -7.79 0.08
CA ALA A 138 -34.59 -6.58 0.90
C ALA A 138 -34.80 -5.29 0.12
N TYR A 139 -35.28 -4.25 0.80
CA TYR A 139 -35.50 -2.92 0.22
C TYR A 139 -34.27 -2.02 0.40
N ASN A 140 -33.24 -2.24 -0.41
CA ASN A 140 -31.99 -1.49 -0.38
C ASN A 140 -31.80 -0.55 -1.59
N GLU A 141 -32.81 -0.42 -2.46
CA GLU A 141 -32.77 0.48 -3.64
C GLU A 141 -32.33 1.92 -3.32
N PRO A 142 -32.68 2.54 -2.17
CA PRO A 142 -32.16 3.86 -1.84
C PRO A 142 -30.63 3.92 -1.76
N LEU A 143 -29.96 2.87 -1.28
CA LEU A 143 -28.51 2.83 -1.12
C LEU A 143 -27.79 2.74 -2.47
N VAL A 144 -28.40 2.09 -3.47
CA VAL A 144 -27.88 2.03 -4.85
C VAL A 144 -27.65 3.44 -5.41
N GLN A 145 -28.54 4.38 -5.12
CA GLN A 145 -28.44 5.74 -5.63
C GLN A 145 -27.66 6.67 -4.71
N THR A 146 -27.76 6.48 -3.39
CA THR A 146 -27.29 7.45 -2.41
C THR A 146 -25.91 7.14 -1.85
N TYR A 147 -25.54 5.88 -1.62
CA TYR A 147 -24.35 5.53 -0.83
C TYR A 147 -23.06 6.13 -1.41
N PHE A 148 -22.81 5.96 -2.70
CA PHE A 148 -21.58 6.47 -3.32
C PHE A 148 -21.64 7.96 -3.68
N ARG A 149 -22.84 8.53 -3.86
CA ARG A 149 -23.01 9.85 -4.49
C ARG A 149 -23.48 10.94 -3.54
N HIS A 150 -24.18 10.60 -2.47
CA HIS A 150 -24.81 11.59 -1.61
C HIS A 150 -23.79 12.17 -0.61
N PRO A 151 -23.76 13.50 -0.39
CA PRO A 151 -22.80 14.13 0.52
C PRO A 151 -22.75 13.54 1.93
N SER A 152 -23.88 13.07 2.46
CA SER A 152 -23.94 12.42 3.78
C SER A 152 -23.06 11.17 3.92
N TYR A 153 -22.72 10.51 2.81
CA TYR A 153 -21.91 9.30 2.80
C TYR A 153 -20.46 9.56 2.35
N GLN A 154 -20.03 10.82 2.21
CA GLN A 154 -18.68 11.15 1.74
C GLN A 154 -17.57 10.53 2.58
N ASN A 155 -17.75 10.52 3.91
CA ASN A 155 -16.77 9.99 4.86
C ASN A 155 -17.00 8.51 5.22
N TYR A 156 -17.79 7.78 4.44
CA TYR A 156 -18.02 6.34 4.59
C TYR A 156 -17.06 5.59 3.67
N PRO A 157 -16.69 4.33 3.99
CA PRO A 157 -15.78 3.56 3.15
C PRO A 157 -16.39 3.30 1.78
N VAL A 158 -15.57 3.34 0.74
CA VAL A 158 -15.98 2.93 -0.59
C VAL A 158 -16.22 1.41 -0.62
N VAL A 159 -17.34 0.99 -1.23
CA VAL A 159 -17.72 -0.42 -1.41
C VAL A 159 -18.21 -0.65 -2.83
N GLY A 160 -18.37 -1.91 -3.23
CA GLY A 160 -18.64 -2.26 -4.63
C GLY A 160 -17.42 -2.07 -5.52
N VAL A 161 -16.23 -2.12 -4.94
CA VAL A 161 -14.95 -2.02 -5.65
C VAL A 161 -14.26 -3.38 -5.71
N SER A 162 -13.73 -3.71 -6.88
CA SER A 162 -12.95 -4.92 -7.10
C SER A 162 -11.49 -4.75 -6.66
N TRP A 163 -10.75 -5.85 -6.55
CA TRP A 163 -9.32 -5.80 -6.22
C TRP A 163 -8.51 -5.07 -7.31
N VAL A 164 -8.89 -5.24 -8.57
CA VAL A 164 -8.26 -4.54 -9.71
C VAL A 164 -8.47 -3.03 -9.57
N GLN A 165 -9.70 -2.59 -9.34
CA GLN A 165 -10.03 -1.18 -9.14
C GLN A 165 -9.29 -0.56 -7.94
N ALA A 166 -9.12 -1.33 -6.86
CA ALA A 166 -8.39 -0.87 -5.67
C ALA A 166 -6.88 -0.66 -5.95
N ASN A 167 -6.25 -1.53 -6.77
CA ASN A 167 -4.86 -1.34 -7.19
C ASN A 167 -4.69 -0.19 -8.18
N ASP A 168 -5.63 0.00 -9.11
CA ASP A 168 -5.62 1.15 -10.01
C ASP A 168 -5.74 2.47 -9.25
N PHE A 169 -6.57 2.53 -8.20
CA PHE A 169 -6.65 3.68 -7.29
C PHE A 169 -5.32 3.93 -6.59
N ALA A 170 -4.67 2.90 -6.05
CA ALA A 170 -3.37 3.04 -5.39
C ALA A 170 -2.29 3.54 -6.36
N SER A 171 -2.31 3.05 -7.60
CA SER A 171 -1.38 3.49 -8.65
C SER A 171 -1.61 4.96 -9.00
N TRP A 172 -2.85 5.36 -9.21
CA TRP A 172 -3.23 6.77 -9.42
C TRP A 172 -2.79 7.67 -8.27
N ARG A 173 -3.03 7.26 -7.02
CA ARG A 173 -2.64 8.02 -5.84
C ARG A 173 -1.13 8.25 -5.78
N SER A 174 -0.34 7.25 -6.18
CA SER A 174 1.12 7.35 -6.28
C SER A 174 1.53 8.47 -7.22
N ASP A 175 0.96 8.46 -8.43
CA ASP A 175 1.24 9.46 -9.45
C ASP A 175 0.85 10.86 -8.98
N ARG A 176 -0.35 11.03 -8.42
CA ARG A 176 -0.83 12.33 -7.93
C ARG A 176 -0.02 12.91 -6.78
N VAL A 177 0.39 12.07 -5.83
CA VAL A 177 1.20 12.52 -4.69
C VAL A 177 2.60 12.93 -5.17
N ASN A 178 3.23 12.12 -6.02
CA ASN A 178 4.55 12.43 -6.56
C ASN A 178 4.55 13.66 -7.48
N GLU A 179 3.50 13.84 -8.28
CA GLU A 179 3.30 15.07 -9.06
C GLU A 179 3.22 16.30 -8.16
N GLY A 180 2.42 16.23 -7.09
CA GLY A 180 2.30 17.30 -6.09
C GLY A 180 3.66 17.64 -5.45
N LEU A 181 4.45 16.63 -5.08
CA LEU A 181 5.79 16.84 -4.52
C LEU A 181 6.75 17.52 -5.51
N LEU A 182 6.68 17.19 -6.79
CA LEU A 182 7.48 17.84 -7.82
C LEU A 182 7.06 19.29 -8.07
N ILE A 183 5.76 19.59 -7.99
CA ILE A 183 5.22 20.94 -8.09
C ILE A 183 5.64 21.77 -6.87
N ASP A 184 5.48 21.23 -5.66
CA ASP A 184 5.86 21.90 -4.41
C ASP A 184 7.37 22.17 -4.34
N ALA A 185 8.19 21.29 -4.93
CA ALA A 185 9.63 21.47 -5.07
C ALA A 185 10.02 22.47 -6.18
N GLY A 186 9.05 22.97 -6.97
CA GLY A 186 9.27 23.92 -8.06
C GLY A 186 9.90 23.32 -9.32
N ILE A 187 9.87 22.00 -9.47
CA ILE A 187 10.42 21.28 -10.62
C ILE A 187 9.43 21.30 -11.79
N LEU A 188 8.16 21.02 -11.50
CA LEU A 188 7.05 21.07 -12.46
C LEU A 188 6.15 22.26 -12.14
N ASP A 189 5.52 22.82 -13.16
CA ASP A 189 4.39 23.73 -12.99
C ASP A 189 3.07 22.95 -13.02
N PHE A 190 2.04 23.50 -12.38
CA PHE A 190 0.72 22.89 -12.37
C PHE A 190 0.09 22.93 -13.77
N ASP A 191 -0.25 21.75 -14.29
CA ASP A 191 -0.87 21.59 -15.61
C ASP A 191 -2.34 21.13 -15.50
N PRO A 192 -3.31 22.05 -15.67
CA PRO A 192 -4.73 21.70 -15.67
C PRO A 192 -5.19 20.97 -16.95
N ASP A 193 -4.39 21.01 -18.02
CA ASP A 193 -4.76 20.57 -19.37
C ASP A 193 -4.21 19.17 -19.73
N GLN A 194 -3.78 18.41 -18.72
CA GLN A 194 -3.39 17.00 -18.87
C GLN A 194 -4.51 16.16 -19.49
N VAL A 195 -4.21 15.51 -20.62
CA VAL A 195 -5.13 14.65 -21.38
C VAL A 195 -4.38 13.41 -21.88
N ASP A 196 -5.04 12.25 -21.81
CA ASP A 196 -4.55 10.97 -22.33
C ASP A 196 -3.10 10.68 -21.91
N GLU A 197 -2.24 10.23 -22.83
CA GLU A 197 -0.84 9.87 -22.55
C GLU A 197 0.04 11.02 -22.01
N ASN A 198 -0.44 12.27 -22.06
CA ASN A 198 0.26 13.45 -21.55
C ASN A 198 -0.03 13.75 -20.07
N ASN A 199 -0.70 12.82 -19.37
CA ASN A 199 -0.83 12.88 -17.93
C ASN A 199 0.49 12.51 -17.22
N PHE A 200 0.63 12.95 -15.97
CA PHE A 200 1.78 12.60 -15.15
C PHE A 200 1.70 11.14 -14.68
N ASN A 201 2.76 10.39 -14.96
CA ASN A 201 3.01 9.07 -14.39
C ASN A 201 4.44 9.00 -13.86
N THR A 202 4.61 8.47 -12.64
CA THR A 202 5.90 8.45 -11.94
C THR A 202 6.94 7.64 -12.69
N ASP A 203 6.59 6.45 -13.17
CA ASP A 203 7.51 5.58 -13.90
C ASP A 203 7.86 6.16 -15.27
N ALA A 204 6.91 6.78 -15.97
CA ALA A 204 7.15 7.46 -17.23
C ALA A 204 8.05 8.69 -17.07
N TYR A 205 7.87 9.45 -15.97
CA TYR A 205 8.75 10.57 -15.62
C TYR A 205 10.18 10.11 -15.34
N LEU A 206 10.34 9.06 -14.54
CA LEU A 206 11.65 8.48 -14.23
C LEU A 206 12.34 7.85 -15.46
N ALA A 207 11.56 7.31 -16.39
CA ALA A 207 12.05 6.81 -17.68
C ALA A 207 12.38 7.94 -18.68
N GLY A 208 12.08 9.20 -18.35
CA GLY A 208 12.32 10.36 -19.23
C GLY A 208 11.34 10.46 -20.40
N GLN A 209 10.17 9.82 -20.33
CA GLN A 209 9.14 9.81 -21.38
C GLN A 209 7.95 10.75 -21.10
N TYR A 210 8.06 11.57 -20.06
CA TYR A 210 7.07 12.58 -19.71
C TYR A 210 7.52 13.97 -20.16
N GLU A 211 6.68 14.63 -20.96
CA GLU A 211 6.93 15.94 -21.56
C GLU A 211 5.95 17.00 -21.00
N GLY A 212 5.87 17.12 -19.68
CA GLY A 212 5.02 18.13 -19.02
C GLY A 212 5.64 19.54 -18.96
N LEU A 213 4.93 20.46 -18.32
CA LEU A 213 5.40 21.83 -18.07
C LEU A 213 6.51 21.84 -17.01
N VAL A 214 7.76 21.82 -17.47
CA VAL A 214 8.94 21.92 -16.61
C VAL A 214 9.23 23.39 -16.31
N LYS A 215 9.36 23.71 -15.01
CA LYS A 215 9.69 25.07 -14.56
C LYS A 215 11.19 25.28 -14.48
N GLU A 216 11.82 24.68 -13.47
CA GLU A 216 13.28 24.63 -13.31
C GLU A 216 13.70 23.19 -13.09
N GLY A 217 14.49 22.65 -14.01
CA GLY A 217 15.10 21.33 -13.81
C GLY A 217 16.08 21.35 -12.65
N LYS A 218 16.33 20.18 -12.05
CA LYS A 218 17.37 20.06 -11.02
C LYS A 218 18.73 20.32 -11.66
N LYS A 219 19.63 21.01 -10.97
CA LYS A 219 20.98 21.27 -11.48
C LYS A 219 21.71 19.95 -11.79
N ASP A 220 22.23 19.85 -13.00
CA ASP A 220 23.07 18.73 -13.44
C ASP A 220 24.54 19.06 -13.23
N LEU A 221 25.26 18.19 -12.52
CA LEU A 221 26.69 18.31 -12.28
C LEU A 221 27.52 17.53 -13.33
N ASP A 222 26.90 16.83 -14.28
CA ASP A 222 27.61 16.22 -15.40
C ASP A 222 28.30 17.30 -16.26
N PRO A 223 29.64 17.25 -16.43
CA PRO A 223 30.37 18.18 -17.30
C PRO A 223 29.93 18.20 -18.76
N LYS A 224 29.28 17.13 -19.23
CA LYS A 224 28.76 17.01 -20.60
C LYS A 224 27.27 17.34 -20.71
N GLY A 225 26.59 17.54 -19.59
CA GLY A 225 25.17 17.83 -19.53
C GLY A 225 24.82 19.24 -19.99
N THR A 226 23.52 19.50 -20.10
CA THR A 226 22.96 20.83 -20.44
C THR A 226 22.91 21.78 -19.24
N GLY A 227 23.34 21.31 -18.06
CA GLY A 227 23.33 22.03 -16.79
C GLY A 227 22.05 21.82 -15.95
N VAL A 228 21.03 21.17 -16.52
CA VAL A 228 19.79 20.78 -15.84
C VAL A 228 19.39 19.34 -16.19
N ARG A 229 18.80 18.63 -15.24
CA ARG A 229 18.32 17.25 -15.36
C ARG A 229 16.98 17.05 -14.67
N ASN A 230 16.28 15.99 -15.05
CA ASN A 230 15.09 15.53 -14.33
C ASN A 230 15.47 14.99 -12.94
N VAL A 231 14.50 15.04 -12.02
CA VAL A 231 14.63 14.41 -10.71
C VAL A 231 14.69 12.90 -10.90
N ARG A 232 15.60 12.26 -10.20
CA ARG A 232 15.73 10.80 -10.16
C ARG A 232 15.23 10.28 -8.82
N PHE A 233 14.96 8.99 -8.73
CA PHE A 233 14.51 8.39 -7.48
C PHE A 233 15.55 8.54 -6.35
N GLU A 234 16.85 8.51 -6.69
CA GLU A 234 17.95 8.65 -5.74
C GLU A 234 18.04 10.06 -5.12
N ASP A 235 17.33 11.04 -5.66
CA ASP A 235 17.27 12.38 -5.09
C ASP A 235 16.45 12.44 -3.79
N GLY A 236 15.69 11.39 -3.46
CA GLY A 236 14.90 11.28 -2.24
C GLY A 236 13.68 12.20 -2.18
N LEU A 237 13.32 12.84 -3.31
CA LEU A 237 12.15 13.72 -3.40
C LEU A 237 10.85 12.94 -3.62
N LEU A 238 10.92 11.87 -4.41
CA LEU A 238 9.77 11.04 -4.76
C LEU A 238 9.52 9.98 -3.70
N LEU A 239 8.24 9.65 -3.50
CA LEU A 239 7.81 8.58 -2.62
C LEU A 239 7.68 7.26 -3.40
N PRO A 240 7.93 6.11 -2.73
CA PRO A 240 7.55 4.81 -3.27
C PRO A 240 6.05 4.73 -3.57
N ASN A 241 5.68 3.81 -4.46
CA ASN A 241 4.29 3.64 -4.86
C ASN A 241 3.40 3.18 -3.68
N TYR A 242 2.20 3.75 -3.61
CA TYR A 242 1.08 3.22 -2.86
C TYR A 242 0.64 1.90 -3.50
N ARG A 243 0.22 0.97 -2.65
CA ARG A 243 -0.29 -0.35 -3.01
C ARG A 243 -1.29 -0.82 -1.97
N LEU A 244 -1.96 -1.93 -2.19
CA LEU A 244 -2.63 -2.61 -1.08
C LEU A 244 -1.59 -3.18 -0.10
N PRO A 245 -1.92 -3.30 1.20
CA PRO A 245 -1.05 -4.02 2.14
C PRO A 245 -0.96 -5.50 1.77
N THR A 246 0.14 -6.16 2.14
CA THR A 246 0.17 -7.63 2.16
C THR A 246 -0.70 -8.15 3.30
N GLU A 247 -1.10 -9.42 3.24
CA GLU A 247 -1.88 -10.05 4.31
C GLU A 247 -1.17 -9.94 5.67
N ALA A 248 0.15 -10.13 5.69
CA ALA A 248 0.94 -10.05 6.90
C ALA A 248 1.13 -8.62 7.41
N GLU A 249 1.31 -7.64 6.52
CA GLU A 249 1.32 -6.22 6.88
C GLU A 249 -0.02 -5.81 7.50
N TRP A 250 -1.12 -6.22 6.87
CA TRP A 250 -2.46 -5.91 7.34
C TRP A 250 -2.72 -6.49 8.74
N GLU A 251 -2.40 -7.78 8.94
CA GLU A 251 -2.62 -8.45 10.24
C GLU A 251 -1.72 -7.88 11.34
N TYR A 252 -0.46 -7.57 11.01
CA TYR A 252 0.47 -6.93 11.93
C TYR A 252 -0.01 -5.53 12.37
N ALA A 253 -0.45 -4.72 11.41
CA ALA A 253 -1.01 -3.41 11.66
C ALA A 253 -2.30 -3.51 12.49
N ALA A 254 -3.17 -4.48 12.20
CA ALA A 254 -4.44 -4.67 12.89
C ALA A 254 -4.23 -4.99 14.38
N LEU A 255 -3.33 -5.93 14.70
CA LEU A 255 -3.09 -6.36 16.07
C LEU A 255 -2.53 -5.23 16.96
N GLY A 256 -1.80 -4.27 16.39
CA GLY A 256 -1.37 -3.08 17.15
C GLY A 256 -0.51 -3.41 18.37
N LEU A 257 0.49 -4.29 18.25
CA LEU A 257 1.10 -4.93 19.42
C LEU A 257 1.98 -4.03 20.31
N VAL A 258 2.25 -2.78 19.93
CA VAL A 258 3.18 -1.86 20.64
C VAL A 258 2.83 -1.73 22.12
N GLY A 259 1.57 -1.49 22.48
CA GLY A 259 1.15 -1.36 23.88
C GLY A 259 1.23 -2.66 24.68
N ASN A 260 1.30 -3.82 24.00
CA ASN A 260 1.37 -5.14 24.63
C ASN A 260 2.79 -5.72 24.64
N THR A 261 3.77 -4.97 24.13
CA THR A 261 5.18 -5.38 24.15
C THR A 261 5.88 -4.93 25.42
N LEU A 262 6.53 -5.88 26.09
CA LEU A 262 7.42 -5.63 27.22
C LEU A 262 8.75 -6.35 26.97
N TYR A 263 9.85 -5.59 26.91
CA TYR A 263 11.21 -6.10 26.64
C TYR A 263 11.28 -7.01 25.39
N ASN A 264 10.70 -6.57 24.26
CA ASN A 264 10.61 -7.33 22.99
C ASN A 264 9.78 -8.61 23.07
N ARG A 265 8.91 -8.77 24.08
CA ARG A 265 8.01 -9.91 24.22
C ARG A 265 6.58 -9.41 24.24
N VAL A 266 5.76 -9.97 23.35
CA VAL A 266 4.31 -9.78 23.39
C VAL A 266 3.80 -10.54 24.62
N VAL A 267 3.30 -9.81 25.61
CA VAL A 267 2.87 -10.39 26.90
C VAL A 267 1.56 -11.15 26.75
N GLU A 268 0.68 -10.62 25.91
CA GLU A 268 -0.64 -11.20 25.63
C GLU A 268 -0.93 -11.16 24.14
N ARG A 269 -1.31 -12.31 23.58
CA ARG A 269 -1.72 -12.42 22.18
C ARG A 269 -3.15 -11.91 22.05
N ARG A 270 -3.33 -10.78 21.37
CA ARG A 270 -4.65 -10.19 21.13
C ARG A 270 -5.47 -11.04 20.17
N GLN A 271 -6.77 -11.15 20.44
CA GLN A 271 -7.74 -11.76 19.54
C GLN A 271 -8.31 -10.76 18.52
N TYR A 272 -8.44 -9.50 18.93
CA TYR A 272 -8.98 -8.38 18.16
C TYR A 272 -7.97 -7.22 18.09
N PRO A 273 -8.21 -6.18 17.27
CA PRO A 273 -7.35 -4.99 17.22
C PRO A 273 -7.25 -4.15 18.51
N TRP A 274 -7.92 -4.57 19.59
CA TRP A 274 -7.92 -3.93 20.91
C TRP A 274 -7.59 -4.95 22.01
N ASN A 275 -7.44 -4.45 23.23
CA ASN A 275 -7.14 -5.28 24.40
C ASN A 275 -8.39 -6.00 24.94
N GLY A 276 -8.18 -7.24 25.39
CA GLY A 276 -9.24 -8.11 25.91
C GLY A 276 -9.92 -8.96 24.85
N SER A 277 -10.78 -9.87 25.31
CA SER A 277 -11.56 -10.80 24.47
C SER A 277 -12.99 -10.33 24.19
N GLY A 278 -13.40 -9.21 24.80
CA GLY A 278 -14.72 -8.63 24.62
C GLY A 278 -14.78 -7.71 23.39
N VAL A 279 -15.97 -7.60 22.81
CA VAL A 279 -16.31 -6.63 21.74
C VAL A 279 -16.97 -5.36 22.27
N ARG A 280 -16.99 -5.19 23.60
CA ARG A 280 -17.59 -4.06 24.30
C ARG A 280 -16.56 -3.38 25.16
N THR A 281 -16.63 -2.05 25.24
CA THR A 281 -15.73 -1.24 26.05
C THR A 281 -16.17 -1.23 27.52
N ASP A 282 -15.18 -1.20 28.42
CA ASP A 282 -15.35 -0.96 29.85
C ASP A 282 -15.15 0.51 30.24
N GLU A 283 -14.89 1.39 29.26
CA GLU A 283 -14.77 2.84 29.47
C GLU A 283 -16.04 3.39 30.12
N THR A 284 -15.90 4.09 31.26
CA THR A 284 -17.04 4.56 32.07
C THR A 284 -18.06 5.39 31.29
N LYS A 285 -17.60 6.18 30.31
CA LYS A 285 -18.46 7.02 29.47
C LYS A 285 -19.26 6.24 28.42
N TYR A 286 -18.71 5.12 27.95
CA TYR A 286 -19.25 4.32 26.85
C TYR A 286 -19.52 2.87 27.27
N TYR A 287 -19.74 2.66 28.57
CA TYR A 287 -19.73 1.34 29.18
C TYR A 287 -20.73 0.39 28.50
N GLY A 288 -20.22 -0.74 28.02
CA GLY A 288 -21.03 -1.77 27.36
C GLY A 288 -21.40 -1.48 25.91
N SER A 289 -20.97 -0.33 25.34
CA SER A 289 -21.06 -0.05 23.90
C SER A 289 -20.08 -0.92 23.11
N PHE A 290 -20.45 -1.25 21.88
CA PHE A 290 -19.56 -1.99 20.98
C PHE A 290 -18.44 -1.09 20.44
N VAL A 291 -17.27 -1.69 20.22
CA VAL A 291 -16.05 -0.98 19.77
C VAL A 291 -15.79 -1.12 18.27
N ALA A 292 -16.69 -1.75 17.53
CA ALA A 292 -16.62 -1.99 16.09
C ALA A 292 -18.02 -2.10 15.51
N ASN A 293 -18.14 -1.90 14.18
CA ASN A 293 -19.37 -2.10 13.42
C ASN A 293 -19.45 -3.53 12.88
N PHE A 294 -20.40 -4.34 13.36
CA PHE A 294 -20.53 -5.72 12.93
C PHE A 294 -21.91 -6.29 13.23
N LYS A 295 -22.23 -7.45 12.62
CA LYS A 295 -23.51 -8.10 12.83
C LYS A 295 -23.48 -8.99 14.07
N ILE A 296 -24.29 -8.64 15.07
CA ILE A 296 -24.40 -9.41 16.31
C ILE A 296 -25.09 -10.75 16.07
N GLY A 297 -26.17 -10.73 15.29
CA GLY A 297 -27.01 -11.90 15.08
C GLY A 297 -27.98 -11.71 13.92
N SER A 298 -28.81 -12.74 13.68
CA SER A 298 -29.82 -12.66 12.62
C SER A 298 -30.81 -11.53 12.89
N GLY A 299 -30.89 -10.58 11.97
CA GLY A 299 -31.79 -9.42 12.05
C GLY A 299 -31.33 -8.28 12.98
N ASP A 300 -30.27 -8.46 13.75
CA ASP A 300 -29.74 -7.43 14.65
C ASP A 300 -28.44 -6.84 14.10
N TYR A 301 -28.60 -5.69 13.44
CA TYR A 301 -27.52 -4.91 12.85
C TYR A 301 -27.15 -3.70 13.71
N MET A 302 -28.14 -2.99 14.26
CA MET A 302 -27.91 -1.74 14.99
C MET A 302 -28.59 -1.70 16.39
N GLY A 303 -29.07 -2.83 16.91
CA GLY A 303 -29.79 -2.87 18.18
C GLY A 303 -31.21 -2.30 18.10
N VAL A 304 -31.73 -1.87 19.26
CA VAL A 304 -33.12 -1.39 19.40
C VAL A 304 -33.15 0.13 19.50
N ALA A 305 -34.15 0.75 18.86
CA ALA A 305 -34.35 2.20 18.92
C ALA A 305 -34.30 2.75 20.35
N GLY A 306 -33.57 3.84 20.54
CA GLY A 306 -33.34 4.47 21.85
C GLY A 306 -32.10 3.95 22.59
N ASN A 307 -31.56 2.80 22.21
CA ASN A 307 -30.28 2.28 22.71
C ASN A 307 -29.62 1.40 21.63
N LEU A 308 -29.15 2.05 20.56
CA LEU A 308 -28.45 1.36 19.48
C LEU A 308 -27.15 0.74 20.01
N ASN A 309 -26.77 -0.40 19.45
CA ASN A 309 -25.61 -1.21 19.86
C ASN A 309 -24.25 -0.52 19.50
N ASP A 310 -23.88 -0.55 18.22
CA ASP A 310 -22.76 0.10 17.53
C ASP A 310 -23.23 1.36 16.78
N GLY A 311 -24.55 1.47 16.51
CA GLY A 311 -25.17 2.64 15.89
C GLY A 311 -25.13 2.66 14.37
N ALA A 312 -24.81 1.55 13.70
CA ALA A 312 -24.68 1.50 12.24
C ALA A 312 -25.30 0.23 11.63
N SER A 313 -26.34 0.36 10.78
CA SER A 313 -26.91 -0.81 10.06
C SER A 313 -26.22 -1.14 8.73
N ILE A 314 -25.29 -0.28 8.33
CA ILE A 314 -24.46 -0.35 7.12
C ILE A 314 -23.05 0.07 7.56
N PRO A 315 -22.04 0.24 6.68
CA PRO A 315 -20.78 0.84 7.10
C PRO A 315 -21.02 2.16 7.83
N ALA A 316 -20.20 2.44 8.83
CA ALA A 316 -20.10 3.71 9.54
C ALA A 316 -19.04 4.58 8.84
N SER A 317 -18.90 5.84 9.28
CA SER A 317 -17.83 6.70 8.79
C SER A 317 -16.45 6.11 9.13
N VAL A 318 -15.49 6.26 8.23
CA VAL A 318 -14.14 5.66 8.31
C VAL A 318 -13.33 6.08 9.55
N GLY A 319 -13.72 7.18 10.23
CA GLY A 319 -13.13 7.63 11.50
C GLY A 319 -13.99 7.33 12.72
N SER A 320 -14.94 6.39 12.62
CA SER A 320 -15.77 5.96 13.75
C SER A 320 -15.03 4.95 14.63
N TYR A 321 -15.53 4.76 15.85
CA TYR A 321 -14.95 3.86 16.86
C TYR A 321 -13.52 4.24 17.29
N TRP A 322 -12.89 3.38 18.09
CA TRP A 322 -11.57 3.66 18.66
C TRP A 322 -10.48 3.16 17.72
N PRO A 323 -9.40 3.94 17.54
CA PRO A 323 -8.24 3.45 16.83
C PRO A 323 -7.48 2.43 17.68
N ASN A 324 -6.70 1.57 17.03
CA ASN A 324 -5.75 0.70 17.71
C ASN A 324 -4.50 1.46 18.18
N ASP A 325 -3.52 0.77 18.77
CA ASP A 325 -2.28 1.35 19.33
C ASP A 325 -1.45 2.18 18.33
N TYR A 326 -1.59 1.90 17.03
CA TYR A 326 -0.92 2.65 15.97
C TYR A 326 -1.72 3.89 15.55
N GLY A 327 -2.97 4.06 16.01
CA GLY A 327 -3.84 5.15 15.58
C GLY A 327 -4.69 4.79 14.35
N ILE A 328 -4.83 3.51 14.01
CA ILE A 328 -5.55 3.02 12.82
C ILE A 328 -6.99 2.65 13.21
N TYR A 329 -7.95 3.14 12.44
CA TYR A 329 -9.39 2.91 12.67
C TYR A 329 -9.92 1.73 11.87
N ASN A 330 -11.00 1.12 12.38
CA ASN A 330 -11.80 0.11 11.69
C ASN A 330 -11.02 -1.11 11.16
N MET A 331 -9.93 -1.51 11.83
CA MET A 331 -9.22 -2.75 11.45
C MET A 331 -10.06 -4.02 11.73
N ALA A 332 -11.19 -3.90 12.42
CA ALA A 332 -12.16 -4.95 12.61
C ALA A 332 -13.57 -4.40 12.41
N GLY A 333 -14.32 -5.03 11.51
CA GLY A 333 -15.68 -4.66 11.15
C GLY A 333 -15.72 -3.53 10.14
N ASN A 334 -16.86 -2.85 10.05
CA ASN A 334 -17.13 -1.82 9.06
C ASN A 334 -17.12 -2.38 7.64
N VAL A 335 -16.00 -2.40 6.92
CA VAL A 335 -15.85 -3.18 5.69
C VAL A 335 -14.65 -4.09 5.77
N SER A 336 -14.75 -5.25 5.14
CA SER A 336 -13.58 -6.08 4.93
C SER A 336 -12.68 -5.45 3.87
N GLU A 337 -11.39 -5.74 3.95
CA GLU A 337 -10.40 -5.02 3.15
C GLU A 337 -9.63 -5.96 2.24
N TRP A 338 -9.51 -5.56 0.98
CA TRP A 338 -8.62 -6.20 0.02
C TRP A 338 -7.16 -6.09 0.45
N VAL A 339 -6.43 -7.21 0.35
CA VAL A 339 -4.96 -7.25 0.47
C VAL A 339 -4.34 -7.76 -0.83
N LEU A 340 -3.03 -7.61 -1.01
CA LEU A 340 -2.36 -8.03 -2.25
C LEU A 340 -2.38 -9.55 -2.48
N ASP A 341 -2.42 -10.33 -1.41
CA ASP A 341 -2.14 -11.76 -1.44
C ASP A 341 -3.20 -12.57 -2.21
N VAL A 342 -2.72 -13.54 -2.96
CA VAL A 342 -3.56 -14.61 -3.53
C VAL A 342 -3.91 -15.59 -2.44
N TYR A 343 -5.19 -15.90 -2.32
CA TYR A 343 -5.68 -16.85 -1.34
C TYR A 343 -5.30 -18.28 -1.72
N ARG A 344 -4.64 -18.93 -0.76
CA ARG A 344 -4.29 -20.34 -0.80
C ARG A 344 -4.34 -20.93 0.61
N PRO A 345 -5.01 -22.08 0.81
CA PRO A 345 -5.05 -22.75 2.10
C PRO A 345 -3.66 -23.08 2.64
N MET A 346 -2.74 -23.53 1.79
CA MET A 346 -1.39 -23.93 2.21
C MET A 346 -0.38 -22.77 2.25
N THR A 347 -0.84 -21.51 2.08
CA THR A 347 0.02 -20.32 2.20
C THR A 347 0.86 -20.33 3.48
N PRO A 348 0.30 -20.58 4.67
CA PRO A 348 1.06 -20.47 5.92
C PRO A 348 2.26 -21.42 6.00
N GLU A 349 2.28 -22.52 5.24
CA GLU A 349 3.37 -23.50 5.27
C GLU A 349 4.54 -23.16 4.35
N PHE A 350 4.29 -22.41 3.27
CA PHE A 350 5.26 -22.26 2.17
C PHE A 350 5.85 -20.87 2.01
N VAL A 351 5.24 -19.83 2.57
CA VAL A 351 5.73 -18.46 2.43
C VAL A 351 6.93 -18.18 3.34
N SER A 352 7.71 -17.16 2.98
CA SER A 352 8.87 -16.68 3.73
C SER A 352 8.52 -16.23 5.15
N ASP A 353 9.49 -16.30 6.06
CA ASP A 353 9.39 -15.73 7.41
C ASP A 353 9.55 -14.20 7.41
N PHE A 354 10.24 -13.65 6.41
CA PHE A 354 10.46 -12.21 6.24
C PHE A 354 9.60 -11.68 5.09
N ASN A 355 8.76 -10.69 5.38
CA ASN A 355 7.80 -10.07 4.46
C ASN A 355 7.06 -11.11 3.59
N PRO A 356 6.32 -12.05 4.20
CA PRO A 356 5.57 -13.05 3.44
C PRO A 356 4.57 -12.37 2.51
N TYR A 357 4.56 -12.85 1.28
CA TYR A 357 3.65 -12.41 0.25
C TYR A 357 3.45 -13.54 -0.76
N ARG A 358 2.20 -13.84 -1.11
CA ARG A 358 1.85 -14.74 -2.21
C ARG A 358 1.17 -13.95 -3.33
N GLY A 359 1.73 -14.03 -4.53
CA GLY A 359 1.24 -13.24 -5.69
C GLY A 359 2.35 -12.66 -6.57
N ASN A 360 3.60 -13.08 -6.35
CA ASN A 360 4.74 -12.57 -7.10
C ASN A 360 4.66 -12.91 -8.59
N VAL A 361 4.59 -11.86 -9.41
CA VAL A 361 4.79 -11.93 -10.86
C VAL A 361 5.96 -11.02 -11.21
N PHE A 362 7.09 -11.61 -11.58
CA PHE A 362 8.30 -10.85 -11.88
C PHE A 362 8.25 -10.31 -13.31
N LYS A 363 8.39 -8.99 -13.44
CA LYS A 363 8.34 -8.26 -14.70
C LYS A 363 9.56 -7.37 -14.88
N ASN A 364 9.95 -7.15 -16.14
CA ASN A 364 10.93 -6.16 -16.53
C ASN A 364 10.24 -5.03 -17.31
N VAL A 365 10.84 -3.85 -17.31
CA VAL A 365 10.45 -2.78 -18.24
C VAL A 365 10.68 -3.29 -19.66
N LYS A 366 9.65 -3.21 -20.51
CA LYS A 366 9.72 -3.66 -21.89
C LYS A 366 10.78 -2.84 -22.63
N LYS A 367 11.65 -3.50 -23.38
CA LYS A 367 12.69 -2.84 -24.19
C LYS A 367 12.29 -2.74 -25.65
N ASP A 368 12.77 -1.71 -26.32
CA ASP A 368 12.68 -1.57 -27.77
C ASP A 368 13.78 -2.37 -28.49
N ILE A 369 13.73 -2.45 -29.82
CA ILE A 369 14.68 -3.17 -30.67
C ILE A 369 16.13 -2.68 -30.48
N ASP A 370 16.30 -1.40 -30.16
CA ASP A 370 17.60 -0.77 -29.90
C ASP A 370 18.07 -0.95 -28.44
N GLY A 371 17.31 -1.67 -27.61
CA GLY A 371 17.62 -1.93 -26.21
C GLY A 371 17.29 -0.79 -25.24
N GLY A 372 16.70 0.31 -25.74
CA GLY A 372 16.12 1.38 -24.93
C GLY A 372 14.79 0.98 -24.28
N ILE A 373 14.23 1.85 -23.42
CA ILE A 373 12.91 1.62 -22.82
C ILE A 373 11.84 1.81 -23.90
N ALA A 374 10.91 0.86 -24.01
CA ALA A 374 9.81 0.94 -24.98
C ALA A 374 8.94 2.18 -24.70
N PRO A 375 8.32 2.79 -25.74
CA PRO A 375 7.40 3.90 -25.56
C PRO A 375 6.26 3.55 -24.59
N LYS A 376 5.82 4.56 -23.84
CA LYS A 376 4.62 4.51 -22.98
C LYS A 376 3.38 4.09 -23.76
N ASP A 377 2.42 3.51 -23.05
CA ASP A 377 1.12 3.16 -23.60
C ASP A 377 0.24 4.40 -23.82
N SER A 378 -0.93 4.20 -24.42
CA SER A 378 -1.89 5.27 -24.70
C SER A 378 -2.48 5.93 -23.44
N LEU A 379 -2.27 5.34 -22.26
CA LEU A 379 -2.64 5.90 -20.97
C LEU A 379 -1.46 6.60 -20.28
N GLY A 380 -0.31 6.71 -20.95
CA GLY A 380 0.88 7.37 -20.44
C GLY A 380 1.70 6.52 -19.46
N ARG A 381 1.45 5.21 -19.36
CA ARG A 381 2.13 4.29 -18.44
C ARG A 381 3.28 3.56 -19.14
N ILE A 382 4.32 3.24 -18.39
CA ILE A 382 5.40 2.37 -18.90
C ILE A 382 4.90 0.94 -19.04
N VAL A 383 5.25 0.29 -20.15
CA VAL A 383 4.87 -1.10 -20.43
C VAL A 383 5.88 -2.05 -19.78
N TYR A 384 5.36 -3.04 -19.07
CA TYR A 384 6.14 -4.10 -18.45
C TYR A 384 5.86 -5.44 -19.15
N GLU A 385 6.88 -6.27 -19.25
CA GLU A 385 6.78 -7.64 -19.78
C GLU A 385 7.26 -8.67 -18.75
N ASN A 386 6.68 -9.86 -18.79
CA ASN A 386 7.07 -10.94 -17.90
C ASN A 386 8.51 -11.38 -18.20
N ILE A 387 9.29 -11.64 -17.16
CA ILE A 387 10.67 -12.13 -17.30
C ILE A 387 10.67 -13.47 -18.03
N THR A 388 11.54 -13.62 -19.02
CA THR A 388 11.62 -14.88 -19.76
C THR A 388 12.38 -15.96 -18.96
N PRO A 389 12.10 -17.26 -19.19
CA PRO A 389 12.83 -18.34 -18.53
C PRO A 389 14.35 -18.26 -18.75
N GLU A 390 14.80 -17.79 -19.92
CA GLU A 390 16.23 -17.64 -20.25
C GLU A 390 16.89 -16.59 -19.36
N GLU A 391 16.23 -15.45 -19.14
CA GLU A 391 16.72 -14.42 -18.23
C GLU A 391 16.77 -14.93 -16.78
N ALA A 392 15.81 -15.76 -16.38
CA ALA A 392 15.76 -16.37 -15.04
C ALA A 392 16.70 -17.57 -14.85
N ALA A 393 17.27 -18.13 -15.93
CA ALA A 393 18.01 -19.40 -15.90
C ALA A 393 19.25 -19.40 -14.99
N LEU A 394 19.88 -18.25 -14.76
CA LEU A 394 21.06 -18.13 -13.88
C LEU A 394 20.70 -17.69 -12.44
N ARG A 395 19.44 -17.36 -12.19
CA ARG A 395 18.97 -16.89 -10.89
C ARG A 395 18.69 -18.08 -9.96
N LYS A 396 18.98 -17.90 -8.66
CA LYS A 396 18.75 -18.94 -7.63
C LYS A 396 17.40 -18.80 -6.94
N ASN A 397 16.81 -17.62 -6.96
CA ASN A 397 15.61 -17.26 -6.22
C ASN A 397 14.31 -17.55 -6.96
N TYR A 398 14.28 -17.46 -8.30
CA TYR A 398 13.12 -17.83 -9.12
C TYR A 398 13.56 -18.37 -10.48
N ARG A 399 12.68 -19.14 -11.14
CA ARG A 399 12.91 -19.77 -12.45
C ARG A 399 11.93 -19.35 -13.54
N LYS A 400 10.77 -18.82 -13.15
CA LYS A 400 9.70 -18.34 -14.04
C LYS A 400 9.19 -16.98 -13.55
N ALA A 401 8.52 -16.22 -14.43
CA ALA A 401 7.92 -14.94 -14.07
C ALA A 401 6.75 -15.09 -13.10
N ASP A 402 5.78 -15.94 -13.45
CA ASP A 402 4.58 -16.16 -12.65
C ASP A 402 4.82 -17.20 -11.56
N ASN A 403 4.78 -16.76 -10.30
CA ASN A 403 4.96 -17.59 -9.12
C ASN A 403 3.72 -17.58 -8.21
N VAL A 404 2.56 -17.17 -8.72
CA VAL A 404 1.30 -17.10 -7.95
C VAL A 404 0.92 -18.46 -7.36
N ASN A 405 1.00 -19.51 -8.18
CA ASN A 405 0.64 -20.89 -7.83
C ASN A 405 1.80 -21.73 -7.27
N TYR A 406 2.95 -21.11 -6.99
CA TYR A 406 4.14 -21.84 -6.54
C TYR A 406 3.86 -22.69 -5.28
N ARG A 407 4.15 -23.99 -5.36
CA ARG A 407 3.93 -25.03 -4.32
C ARG A 407 2.47 -25.24 -3.90
N ASP A 408 1.51 -24.60 -4.55
CA ASP A 408 0.09 -24.74 -4.24
C ASP A 408 -0.77 -24.37 -5.45
N GLY A 409 -0.88 -25.33 -6.38
CA GLY A 409 -1.60 -25.21 -7.65
C GLY A 409 -0.71 -25.37 -8.90
N ASP A 410 0.61 -25.32 -8.76
CA ASP A 410 1.53 -25.57 -9.86
C ASP A 410 1.59 -27.05 -10.28
N TYR A 411 2.09 -27.31 -11.49
CA TYR A 411 2.21 -28.66 -12.04
C TYR A 411 2.86 -29.65 -11.06
N GLN A 412 3.88 -29.22 -10.32
CA GLN A 412 4.65 -30.08 -9.40
C GLN A 412 3.90 -30.42 -8.10
N SER A 413 2.91 -29.61 -7.69
CA SER A 413 2.10 -29.87 -6.50
C SER A 413 0.78 -30.59 -6.79
N GLY A 414 0.36 -30.65 -8.06
CA GLY A 414 -0.88 -31.34 -8.47
C GLY A 414 -0.83 -32.86 -8.29
N ILE A 415 -1.89 -33.43 -7.70
CA ILE A 415 -2.07 -34.89 -7.61
C ILE A 415 -2.62 -35.40 -8.94
N ARG A 416 -1.80 -36.11 -9.73
CA ARG A 416 -2.18 -36.64 -11.04
C ARG A 416 -2.16 -38.17 -11.07
N ALA A 417 -3.19 -38.75 -11.69
CA ALA A 417 -3.34 -40.20 -11.81
C ALA A 417 -2.42 -40.81 -12.89
N ASP A 418 -2.01 -40.00 -13.87
CA ASP A 418 -1.22 -40.46 -15.00
C ASP A 418 0.21 -39.89 -14.93
N TRP A 419 1.17 -40.74 -14.59
CA TRP A 419 2.60 -40.42 -14.55
C TRP A 419 3.27 -40.62 -15.93
N LEU A 420 2.52 -41.11 -16.94
CA LEU A 420 3.05 -41.57 -18.22
C LEU A 420 2.76 -40.63 -19.40
N ASP A 421 1.74 -39.76 -19.31
CA ASP A 421 1.49 -38.77 -20.35
C ASP A 421 2.32 -37.50 -20.11
N GLY A 422 3.35 -37.35 -20.93
CA GLY A 422 4.22 -36.16 -21.00
C GLY A 422 3.51 -34.96 -21.61
N GLU A 423 2.42 -34.50 -21.00
CA GLU A 423 1.75 -33.25 -21.37
C GLU A 423 2.34 -32.03 -20.67
N GLU A 424 2.27 -30.90 -21.39
CA GLU A 424 2.80 -29.57 -21.08
C GLU A 424 2.63 -29.15 -19.61
N GLU A 425 3.60 -28.35 -19.16
CA GLU A 425 3.58 -27.64 -17.88
C GLU A 425 2.31 -26.79 -17.81
N ALA A 426 1.22 -27.35 -17.25
CA ALA A 426 -0.03 -26.63 -17.09
C ALA A 426 0.25 -25.32 -16.33
N THR A 427 0.02 -24.20 -17.01
CA THR A 427 0.32 -22.86 -16.50
C THR A 427 -0.67 -22.38 -15.45
N ASP A 428 -1.82 -23.05 -15.33
CA ASP A 428 -2.97 -22.69 -14.49
C ASP A 428 -3.23 -23.76 -13.43
N SER A 429 -3.77 -23.33 -12.29
CA SER A 429 -4.06 -24.15 -11.11
C SER A 429 -5.22 -25.15 -11.26
N LYS A 430 -5.83 -25.27 -12.46
CA LYS A 430 -7.01 -26.11 -12.73
C LYS A 430 -6.89 -27.56 -12.29
N SER A 431 -5.69 -28.14 -12.37
CA SER A 431 -5.49 -29.54 -11.98
C SER A 431 -5.70 -29.80 -10.48
N MET A 432 -5.57 -28.77 -9.65
CA MET A 432 -5.79 -28.82 -8.20
C MET A 432 -7.07 -28.08 -7.79
N TYR A 433 -7.40 -27.00 -8.49
CA TYR A 433 -8.52 -26.12 -8.20
C TYR A 433 -9.39 -25.92 -9.44
N ASP A 434 -10.39 -26.78 -9.62
CA ASP A 434 -11.36 -26.67 -10.72
C ASP A 434 -12.43 -25.62 -10.37
N TYR A 435 -12.10 -24.36 -10.69
CA TYR A 435 -12.89 -23.18 -10.36
C TYR A 435 -14.31 -23.23 -10.95
N GLY A 436 -15.31 -22.98 -10.11
CA GLY A 436 -16.73 -22.96 -10.47
C GLY A 436 -17.39 -24.34 -10.58
N GLN A 437 -16.60 -25.42 -10.51
CA GLN A 437 -17.11 -26.80 -10.47
C GLN A 437 -16.98 -27.39 -9.07
N THR A 438 -15.75 -27.40 -8.53
CA THR A 438 -15.44 -28.04 -7.24
C THR A 438 -15.00 -27.04 -6.18
N THR A 439 -14.50 -25.88 -6.58
CA THR A 439 -13.99 -24.85 -5.66
C THR A 439 -14.22 -23.43 -6.21
N LEU A 440 -14.14 -22.44 -5.33
CA LEU A 440 -14.08 -21.02 -5.70
C LEU A 440 -12.64 -20.47 -5.64
N ILE A 441 -11.65 -21.31 -5.32
CA ILE A 441 -10.23 -20.95 -5.30
C ILE A 441 -9.69 -20.95 -6.73
N SER A 442 -8.94 -19.91 -7.08
CA SER A 442 -8.28 -19.76 -8.39
C SER A 442 -6.99 -18.93 -8.24
N ASP A 443 -6.21 -18.77 -9.30
CA ASP A 443 -5.07 -17.83 -9.33
C ASP A 443 -5.49 -16.36 -9.15
N LYS A 444 -6.79 -16.10 -9.31
CA LYS A 444 -7.43 -14.80 -9.14
C LYS A 444 -8.14 -14.62 -7.80
N ALA A 445 -8.20 -15.64 -6.96
CA ALA A 445 -8.80 -15.53 -5.63
C ALA A 445 -7.89 -14.69 -4.73
N ARG A 446 -8.37 -13.53 -4.27
CA ARG A 446 -7.59 -12.60 -3.43
C ARG A 446 -8.07 -12.65 -2.00
N VAL A 447 -7.14 -12.47 -1.07
CA VAL A 447 -7.44 -12.47 0.36
C VAL A 447 -8.19 -11.19 0.75
N VAL A 448 -9.16 -11.34 1.66
CA VAL A 448 -9.96 -10.27 2.25
C VAL A 448 -9.91 -10.43 3.78
N LYS A 449 -9.69 -9.33 4.52
CA LYS A 449 -9.45 -9.35 5.97
C LYS A 449 -10.35 -8.36 6.73
N GLY A 450 -10.50 -8.56 8.05
CA GLY A 450 -11.12 -7.60 8.98
C GLY A 450 -12.61 -7.76 9.27
N GLY A 451 -13.36 -8.52 8.46
CA GLY A 451 -14.81 -8.64 8.62
C GLY A 451 -15.54 -7.34 8.28
N SER A 452 -16.87 -7.35 8.27
CA SER A 452 -17.68 -6.21 7.84
C SER A 452 -18.88 -5.98 8.76
N TRP A 453 -19.61 -4.90 8.50
CA TRP A 453 -20.90 -4.56 9.11
C TRP A 453 -21.95 -5.69 9.03
N ASN A 454 -21.81 -6.62 8.09
CA ASN A 454 -22.73 -7.75 7.91
C ASN A 454 -22.14 -9.09 8.38
N ASP A 455 -20.92 -9.10 8.95
CA ASP A 455 -20.27 -10.31 9.42
C ASP A 455 -20.36 -10.47 10.93
N GLY A 456 -20.37 -11.73 11.38
CA GLY A 456 -20.34 -12.07 12.79
C GLY A 456 -18.97 -11.83 13.44
N VAL A 457 -18.97 -11.76 14.76
CA VAL A 457 -17.80 -11.48 15.62
C VAL A 457 -16.55 -12.33 15.34
N TYR A 458 -16.72 -13.54 14.80
CA TYR A 458 -15.60 -14.41 14.42
C TYR A 458 -14.68 -13.74 13.39
N TYR A 459 -15.26 -13.12 12.35
CA TYR A 459 -14.51 -12.52 11.23
C TYR A 459 -13.79 -11.22 11.59
N LEU A 460 -14.06 -10.66 12.78
CA LEU A 460 -13.38 -9.47 13.29
C LEU A 460 -11.96 -9.79 13.77
N SER A 461 -11.63 -11.06 14.00
CA SER A 461 -10.29 -11.43 14.41
C SER A 461 -9.31 -11.26 13.24
N PRO A 462 -8.19 -10.53 13.40
CA PRO A 462 -7.24 -10.29 12.31
C PRO A 462 -6.67 -11.56 11.68
N GLY A 463 -6.59 -12.65 12.44
CA GLY A 463 -6.10 -13.95 11.96
C GLY A 463 -7.07 -14.70 11.05
N THR A 464 -8.35 -14.27 10.94
CA THR A 464 -9.30 -14.89 10.01
C THR A 464 -8.99 -14.51 8.57
N ARG A 465 -9.28 -15.42 7.65
CA ARG A 465 -9.03 -15.26 6.22
C ARG A 465 -10.32 -15.51 5.47
N ARG A 466 -10.58 -14.68 4.48
CA ARG A 466 -11.62 -14.89 3.47
C ARG A 466 -11.02 -14.60 2.11
N PHE A 467 -11.75 -14.97 1.06
CA PHE A 467 -11.35 -14.66 -0.28
C PHE A 467 -12.55 -14.36 -1.16
N LEU A 468 -12.28 -13.63 -2.23
CA LEU A 468 -13.20 -13.33 -3.31
C LEU A 468 -12.35 -13.16 -4.58
N ASN A 469 -12.89 -13.41 -5.78
CA ASN A 469 -12.09 -13.20 -6.99
C ASN A 469 -11.80 -11.72 -7.24
N GLU A 470 -10.65 -11.43 -7.83
CA GLU A 470 -10.16 -10.07 -8.05
C GLU A 470 -11.08 -9.18 -8.90
N ASP A 471 -11.92 -9.79 -9.73
CA ASP A 471 -12.88 -9.14 -10.64
C ASP A 471 -14.27 -8.92 -9.99
N GLU A 472 -14.52 -9.49 -8.81
CA GLU A 472 -15.80 -9.40 -8.10
C GLU A 472 -15.81 -8.23 -7.11
N SER A 473 -17.01 -7.81 -6.69
CA SER A 473 -17.19 -6.74 -5.71
C SER A 473 -18.37 -7.02 -4.79
N ALA A 474 -18.41 -6.37 -3.62
CA ALA A 474 -19.46 -6.56 -2.62
C ALA A 474 -19.72 -5.28 -1.82
N SER A 475 -20.91 -5.17 -1.21
CA SER A 475 -21.30 -4.09 -0.29
C SER A 475 -20.60 -4.15 1.08
N THR A 476 -19.85 -5.23 1.33
CA THR A 476 -19.12 -5.50 2.56
C THR A 476 -17.61 -5.37 2.41
N ILE A 477 -17.11 -5.08 1.20
CA ILE A 477 -15.68 -5.08 0.89
C ILE A 477 -15.27 -3.71 0.35
N GLY A 478 -14.25 -3.13 0.99
CA GLY A 478 -13.52 -1.95 0.55
C GLY A 478 -12.03 -2.23 0.59
N PHE A 479 -11.22 -1.20 0.84
CA PHE A 479 -9.76 -1.34 0.92
C PHE A 479 -9.11 -0.14 1.61
N ARG A 480 -7.83 -0.31 1.92
CA ARG A 480 -6.92 0.76 2.33
C ARG A 480 -5.58 0.61 1.62
N CYS A 481 -4.81 1.68 1.51
CA CYS A 481 -3.49 1.62 0.91
C CYS A 481 -2.39 1.50 1.97
N ALA A 482 -1.25 1.02 1.51
CA ALA A 482 0.02 0.95 2.21
C ALA A 482 1.15 1.43 1.30
N MET A 483 2.27 1.81 1.88
CA MET A 483 3.49 2.22 1.19
C MET A 483 4.68 1.68 1.96
N ILE A 484 5.72 1.24 1.26
CA ILE A 484 6.95 0.79 1.92
C ILE A 484 7.67 1.96 2.61
N ARG A 485 8.36 1.66 3.71
CA ARG A 485 9.34 2.60 4.28
C ARG A 485 10.72 2.34 3.68
N VAL A 486 11.37 3.39 3.22
CA VAL A 486 12.77 3.37 2.79
C VAL A 486 13.68 3.90 3.90
N GLY A 487 14.89 3.35 4.01
CA GLY A 487 15.86 3.74 5.02
C GLY A 487 15.72 2.98 6.34
N SER A 488 16.01 3.66 7.45
CA SER A 488 15.97 3.07 8.80
C SER A 488 14.56 2.63 9.18
N ALA A 489 14.44 1.60 10.03
CA ALA A 489 13.15 1.13 10.53
C ALA A 489 12.38 2.22 11.31
N ILE A 490 13.10 3.09 12.02
CA ILE A 490 12.54 4.12 12.90
C ILE A 490 13.11 5.50 12.52
N PRO A 491 12.29 6.57 12.53
CA PRO A 491 12.75 7.96 12.45
C PRO A 491 13.84 8.23 13.51
N GLY A 492 14.96 8.81 13.09
CA GLY A 492 16.09 9.17 13.95
C GLY A 492 16.92 8.00 14.45
N GLY A 493 16.66 6.77 14.00
CA GLY A 493 17.38 5.57 14.42
C GLY A 493 18.81 5.49 13.84
N ASN A 494 19.80 5.39 14.72
CA ASN A 494 21.16 4.93 14.39
C ASN A 494 21.24 3.39 14.45
#